data_AF-A0A0S8H054-F1
#
_entry.id   AF-A0A0S8H054-F1
#
_cell.length_a   1.000
_cell.length_b   1.000
_cell.length_c   1.000
_cell.angle_alpha   90.00
_cell.angle_beta   90.00
_cell.angle_gamma   90.00
#
_symmetry.space_group_name_H-M   'P 1'
#
loop_
_entity.id
_entity.type
_entity.pdbx_description
1 polymer ?
#
loop_
_entity_poly.entity_id
_entity_poly.type
_entity_poly.pdbx_seq_one_letter_code
_entity_poly.pdbx_strand_id
1 'polypeptide(L)'
;METLKIKSELLQKLRCPCCMSKLRLSSDSLTCSNQQCGVAFPVVNGVCILINESDSLFSINDIIGQQNNKGKSLRKSQRVLYMQKAKKILPQLGRNLKAEKIYAKFSDILHQQKERPQVLIIGCGREKGEGLQNIQDDSSIYFVDTDITIHDRNCLVCDAHVIPFADQTFDGVIIQAVLEHVVNPFRCVEEIWRVLKKNGIIYSDTPFMQQVHEGRYDFTRFTHLGHRFLFRKFEEIESGSVLGPGCALAWAYNYFLLSFVRSKLSRNFIKIFARLTAFWLKYFDYFLIDKPGGIDAASANYFLGRKTDRIIPDREMIKQYRGAQK
;
A
#
# COMPACT_ATOMS: atom_id res chain seq x y z
N MET A 1 32.18 0.50 -3.32
CA MET A 1 30.95 -0.30 -3.19
C MET A 1 29.80 0.68 -3.01
N GLU A 2 28.75 0.56 -3.82
CA GLU A 2 27.56 1.39 -3.65
C GLU A 2 26.88 0.98 -2.33
N THR A 3 26.59 1.94 -1.46
CA THR A 3 26.00 1.66 -0.14
C THR A 3 24.56 1.20 -0.32
N LEU A 4 24.24 -0.03 0.11
CA LEU A 4 22.88 -0.54 0.12
C LEU A 4 21.98 0.33 0.99
N LYS A 5 20.75 0.59 0.53
CA LYS A 5 19.78 1.41 1.28
C LYS A 5 19.20 0.67 2.49
N ILE A 6 19.16 -0.66 2.44
CA ILE A 6 18.69 -1.50 3.54
C ILE A 6 19.82 -1.69 4.57
N LYS A 7 19.49 -1.63 5.87
CA LYS A 7 20.48 -1.83 6.95
C LYS A 7 21.04 -3.25 6.95
N SER A 8 22.31 -3.37 7.35
CA SER A 8 23.07 -4.63 7.39
C SER A 8 22.39 -5.74 8.21
N GLU A 9 21.76 -5.40 9.33
CA GLU A 9 21.03 -6.35 10.18
C GLU A 9 19.86 -7.03 9.44
N LEU A 10 19.16 -6.30 8.58
CA LEU A 10 18.05 -6.84 7.79
C LEU A 10 18.50 -7.56 6.53
N LEU A 11 19.69 -7.27 6.00
CA LEU A 11 20.25 -8.04 4.88
C LEU A 11 20.34 -9.52 5.20
N GLN A 12 20.72 -9.88 6.43
CA GLN A 12 20.78 -11.28 6.87
C GLN A 12 19.39 -11.94 7.01
N LYS A 13 18.34 -11.13 7.10
CA LYS A 13 16.94 -11.58 7.13
C LYS A 13 16.36 -11.74 5.73
N LEU A 14 17.02 -11.26 4.67
CA LEU A 14 16.55 -11.47 3.32
C LEU A 14 16.52 -12.96 2.96
N ARG A 15 15.53 -13.33 2.16
CA ARG A 15 15.30 -14.68 1.65
C ARG A 15 15.09 -14.65 0.14
N CYS A 16 15.56 -15.69 -0.53
CA CYS A 16 15.33 -15.88 -1.94
C CYS A 16 13.82 -16.02 -2.20
N PRO A 17 13.19 -15.16 -3.04
CA PRO A 17 11.76 -15.26 -3.33
C PRO A 17 11.38 -16.54 -4.10
N CYS A 18 12.35 -17.29 -4.65
CA CYS A 18 12.08 -18.53 -5.37
C CYS A 18 12.03 -19.77 -4.47
N CYS A 19 12.78 -19.79 -3.35
CA CYS A 19 12.90 -21.00 -2.51
C CYS A 19 13.05 -20.73 -1.00
N MET A 20 12.93 -19.47 -0.58
CA MET A 20 13.07 -19.02 0.81
C MET A 20 14.42 -19.34 1.49
N SER A 21 15.46 -19.69 0.71
CA SER A 21 16.82 -19.89 1.23
C SER A 21 17.53 -18.55 1.51
N LYS A 22 18.65 -18.59 2.25
CA LYS A 22 19.45 -17.40 2.52
C LYS A 22 20.03 -16.82 1.23
N LEU A 23 20.27 -15.51 1.21
CA LEU A 23 20.98 -14.83 0.13
C LEU A 23 22.41 -14.52 0.56
N ARG A 24 23.35 -14.64 -0.38
CA ARG A 24 24.73 -14.18 -0.25
C ARG A 24 24.88 -12.89 -1.04
N LEU A 25 25.36 -11.84 -0.38
CA LEU A 25 25.61 -10.55 -1.00
C LEU A 25 26.96 -10.57 -1.73
N SER A 26 26.97 -10.14 -2.98
CA SER A 26 28.15 -9.77 -3.75
C SER A 26 28.18 -8.23 -3.95
N SER A 27 29.12 -7.71 -4.74
CA SER A 27 29.24 -6.27 -4.98
C SER A 27 28.03 -5.64 -5.68
N ASP A 28 27.30 -6.40 -6.49
CA ASP A 28 26.24 -5.91 -7.39
C ASP A 28 24.98 -6.79 -7.40
N SER A 29 24.96 -7.87 -6.62
CA SER A 29 23.89 -8.86 -6.67
C SER A 29 23.73 -9.63 -5.35
N LEU A 30 22.56 -10.23 -5.17
CA LEU A 30 22.24 -11.18 -4.10
C LEU A 30 22.03 -12.55 -4.74
N THR A 31 22.85 -13.53 -4.40
CA THR A 31 22.74 -14.88 -4.95
C THR A 31 22.15 -15.85 -3.94
N CYS A 32 21.22 -16.68 -4.37
CA CYS A 32 20.63 -17.72 -3.54
C CYS A 32 21.70 -18.72 -3.05
N SER A 33 21.72 -19.00 -1.74
CA SER A 33 22.67 -19.97 -1.16
C SER A 33 22.33 -21.43 -1.45
N ASN A 34 21.11 -21.72 -1.89
CA ASN A 34 20.70 -23.07 -2.30
C ASN A 34 21.20 -23.33 -3.72
N GLN A 35 22.08 -24.33 -3.87
CA GLN A 35 22.72 -24.71 -5.13
C GLN A 35 21.72 -25.15 -6.22
N GLN A 36 20.57 -25.74 -5.84
CA GLN A 36 19.54 -26.13 -6.81
C GLN A 36 18.80 -24.92 -7.38
N CYS A 37 18.68 -23.85 -6.60
CA CYS A 37 18.02 -22.62 -7.05
C CYS A 37 19.02 -21.71 -7.76
N GLY A 38 20.14 -21.36 -7.10
CA GLY A 38 21.25 -20.60 -7.69
C GLY A 38 20.92 -19.20 -8.24
N VAL A 39 19.67 -18.75 -8.19
CA VAL A 39 19.22 -17.49 -8.79
C VAL A 39 19.97 -16.31 -8.19
N ALA A 40 20.42 -15.41 -9.06
CA ALA A 40 21.04 -14.14 -8.70
C ALA A 40 20.06 -12.99 -8.95
N PHE A 41 19.99 -12.07 -8.00
CA PHE A 41 19.11 -10.91 -8.02
C PHE A 41 19.95 -9.64 -8.08
N PRO A 42 19.67 -8.69 -8.99
CA PRO A 42 20.49 -7.50 -9.13
C PRO A 42 20.25 -6.49 -8.01
N VAL A 43 21.29 -5.70 -7.75
CA VAL A 43 21.23 -4.47 -6.95
C VAL A 43 21.43 -3.28 -7.90
N VAL A 44 20.51 -2.32 -7.88
CA VAL A 44 20.60 -1.12 -8.71
C VAL A 44 20.44 0.12 -7.84
N ASN A 45 21.43 1.02 -7.85
CA ASN A 45 21.46 2.24 -7.03
C ASN A 45 21.23 1.95 -5.53
N GLY A 46 21.89 0.90 -5.02
CA GLY A 46 21.71 0.40 -3.65
C GLY A 46 20.34 -0.22 -3.31
N VAL A 47 19.44 -0.40 -4.29
CA VAL A 47 18.13 -1.05 -4.13
C VAL A 47 18.22 -2.51 -4.56
N CYS A 48 17.83 -3.43 -3.67
CA CYS A 48 17.81 -4.87 -3.97
C CYS A 48 16.55 -5.24 -4.76
N ILE A 49 16.67 -5.95 -5.89
CA ILE A 49 15.52 -6.33 -6.72
C ILE A 49 15.24 -7.83 -6.56
N LEU A 50 14.35 -8.20 -5.64
CA LEU A 50 14.04 -9.58 -5.29
C LEU A 50 12.66 -9.98 -5.81
N ILE A 51 12.59 -10.34 -7.08
CA ILE A 51 11.36 -10.77 -7.76
C ILE A 51 11.52 -12.21 -8.24
N ASN A 52 10.54 -13.07 -7.95
CA ASN A 52 10.43 -14.37 -8.60
C ASN A 52 9.65 -14.22 -9.92
N GLU A 53 10.36 -14.06 -11.03
CA GLU A 53 9.75 -13.80 -12.35
C GLU A 53 8.84 -14.95 -12.85
N SER A 54 9.00 -16.17 -12.32
CA SER A 54 8.16 -17.31 -12.69
C SER A 54 6.74 -17.26 -12.09
N ASP A 55 6.54 -16.44 -11.05
CA ASP A 55 5.32 -16.40 -10.22
C ASP A 55 4.91 -14.96 -9.89
N SER A 56 5.45 -13.99 -10.62
CA SER A 56 5.15 -12.56 -10.47
C SER A 56 4.65 -11.99 -11.80
N LEU A 57 3.81 -10.96 -11.73
CA LEU A 57 3.44 -10.18 -12.92
C LEU A 57 4.59 -9.31 -13.45
N PHE A 58 5.66 -9.14 -12.66
CA PHE A 58 6.74 -8.22 -12.95
C PHE A 58 8.00 -8.97 -13.35
N SER A 59 8.70 -8.47 -14.35
CA SER A 59 10.04 -8.92 -14.72
C SER A 59 11.10 -7.94 -14.20
N ILE A 60 12.25 -8.46 -13.81
CA ILE A 60 13.40 -7.67 -13.36
C ILE A 60 13.85 -6.74 -14.48
N ASN A 61 13.86 -7.23 -15.73
CA ASN A 61 14.24 -6.45 -16.90
C ASN A 61 13.31 -5.25 -17.14
N ASP A 62 12.00 -5.43 -17.01
CA ASP A 62 11.04 -4.32 -17.16
C ASP A 62 11.22 -3.27 -16.06
N ILE A 63 11.44 -3.71 -14.82
CA ILE A 63 11.65 -2.83 -13.67
C ILE A 63 12.89 -1.94 -13.90
N ILE A 64 14.01 -2.54 -14.32
CA ILE A 64 15.26 -1.82 -14.62
C ILE A 64 15.09 -0.91 -15.85
N GLY A 65 14.44 -1.41 -16.90
CA GLY A 65 14.18 -0.65 -18.12
C GLY A 65 13.35 0.62 -17.88
N GLN A 66 12.33 0.54 -17.01
CA GLN A 66 11.52 1.69 -16.61
C GLN A 66 12.31 2.75 -15.86
N GLN A 67 13.29 2.35 -15.04
CA GLN A 67 14.19 3.29 -14.34
C GLN A 67 15.05 4.06 -15.35
N ASN A 68 15.66 3.36 -16.30
CA ASN A 68 16.56 3.95 -17.30
C ASN A 68 15.81 4.92 -18.24
N ASN A 69 14.56 4.61 -18.60
CA ASN A 69 13.74 5.48 -19.44
C ASN A 69 13.30 6.77 -18.75
N LYS A 70 13.22 6.81 -17.40
CA LYS A 70 13.00 8.07 -16.67
C LYS A 70 14.17 9.04 -16.79
N GLY A 71 15.41 8.54 -16.85
CA GLY A 71 16.61 9.34 -17.09
C GLY A 71 16.54 10.07 -18.45
N LYS A 72 15.95 9.44 -19.46
CA LYS A 72 15.74 10.03 -20.80
C LYS A 72 14.53 10.99 -20.87
N SER A 73 13.59 10.89 -19.93
CA SER A 73 12.38 11.74 -19.85
C SER A 73 12.61 13.08 -19.10
N LEU A 74 13.83 13.39 -18.67
CA LEU A 74 14.14 14.60 -17.87
C LEU A 74 14.25 15.91 -18.67
N ARG A 75 13.97 15.91 -19.98
CA ARG A 75 13.65 17.15 -20.72
C ARG A 75 12.17 17.54 -20.51
N LYS A 76 11.77 17.79 -19.27
CA LYS A 76 10.39 18.24 -18.96
C LYS A 76 10.22 19.69 -19.37
N SER A 77 9.34 19.97 -20.33
CA SER A 77 9.02 21.33 -20.76
C SER A 77 8.34 22.13 -19.64
N GLN A 78 8.56 23.44 -19.59
CA GLN A 78 7.99 24.37 -18.58
C GLN A 78 6.46 24.23 -18.42
N ARG A 79 5.76 23.84 -19.50
CA ARG A 79 4.31 23.59 -19.52
C ARG A 79 3.88 22.43 -18.62
N VAL A 80 4.69 21.38 -18.49
CA VAL A 80 4.40 20.23 -17.60
C VAL A 80 4.54 20.62 -16.14
N LEU A 81 5.55 21.44 -15.80
CA LEU A 81 5.74 21.99 -14.46
C LEU A 81 4.58 22.91 -14.04
N TYR A 82 4.10 23.77 -14.95
CA TYR A 82 2.96 24.65 -14.68
C TYR A 82 1.67 23.85 -14.44
N MET A 83 1.38 22.82 -15.26
CA MET A 83 0.23 21.95 -15.05
C MET A 83 0.30 21.15 -13.73
N GLN A 84 1.49 20.80 -13.26
CA GLN A 84 1.68 20.17 -11.95
C GLN A 84 1.43 21.14 -10.79
N LYS A 85 1.83 22.41 -10.92
CA LYS A 85 1.48 23.45 -9.94
C LYS A 85 -0.03 23.72 -9.90
N ALA A 86 -0.70 23.82 -11.05
CA ALA A 86 -2.15 24.01 -11.12
C ALA A 86 -2.94 22.86 -10.50
N LYS A 87 -2.45 21.61 -10.57
CA LYS A 87 -3.05 20.45 -9.90
C LYS A 87 -3.10 20.58 -8.37
N LYS A 88 -2.17 21.33 -7.76
CA LYS A 88 -2.12 21.60 -6.31
C LYS A 88 -3.14 22.64 -5.85
N ILE A 89 -3.62 23.49 -6.76
CA ILE A 89 -4.60 24.55 -6.46
C ILE A 89 -6.04 24.00 -6.56
N LEU A 90 -6.26 22.99 -7.40
CA LEU A 90 -7.58 22.39 -7.56
C LEU A 90 -8.00 21.63 -6.29
N PRO A 91 -9.26 21.76 -5.85
CA PRO A 91 -9.73 21.05 -4.68
C PRO A 91 -9.74 19.55 -4.91
N GLN A 92 -9.46 18.77 -3.86
CA GLN A 92 -9.48 17.31 -3.90
C GLN A 92 -10.90 16.77 -3.70
N LEU A 93 -11.20 15.61 -4.28
CA LEU A 93 -12.52 14.95 -4.16
C LEU A 93 -12.63 14.08 -2.91
N GLY A 94 -11.52 13.74 -2.28
CA GLY A 94 -11.45 13.01 -1.02
C GLY A 94 -10.49 13.69 -0.06
N ARG A 95 -10.56 13.29 1.21
CA ARG A 95 -9.60 13.60 2.27
C ARG A 95 -9.70 12.48 3.29
N ASN A 96 -8.60 11.83 3.61
CA ASN A 96 -8.59 10.80 4.62
C ASN A 96 -8.77 11.44 6.00
N LEU A 97 -9.93 11.26 6.61
CA LEU A 97 -10.28 11.92 7.87
C LEU A 97 -9.63 11.26 9.10
N LYS A 98 -9.11 10.04 8.96
CA LYS A 98 -8.70 9.22 10.10
C LYS A 98 -7.25 8.75 10.09
N ALA A 99 -6.58 8.71 8.94
CA ALA A 99 -5.26 8.11 8.82
C ALA A 99 -4.25 8.67 9.83
N GLU A 100 -4.22 9.98 10.04
CA GLU A 100 -3.33 10.60 11.02
C GLU A 100 -3.51 10.03 12.44
N LYS A 101 -4.76 9.95 12.92
CA LYS A 101 -5.08 9.38 14.23
C LYS A 101 -4.73 7.89 14.31
N ILE A 102 -4.99 7.14 13.24
CA ILE A 102 -4.72 5.70 13.19
C ILE A 102 -3.21 5.44 13.20
N TYR A 103 -2.43 6.21 12.43
CA TYR A 103 -0.97 6.09 12.41
C TYR A 103 -0.34 6.51 13.75
N ALA A 104 -0.87 7.54 14.41
CA ALA A 104 -0.45 7.88 15.77
C ALA A 104 -0.67 6.69 16.73
N LYS A 105 -1.87 6.10 16.72
CA LYS A 105 -2.17 4.89 17.51
C LYS A 105 -1.28 3.70 17.14
N PHE A 106 -1.01 3.48 15.85
CA PHE A 106 -0.09 2.45 15.37
C PHE A 106 1.32 2.66 15.94
N SER A 107 1.82 3.90 15.91
CA SER A 107 3.11 4.29 16.49
C SER A 107 3.16 4.03 18.00
N ASP A 108 2.15 4.48 18.74
CA ASP A 108 2.05 4.29 20.19
C ASP A 108 2.12 2.80 20.58
N ILE A 109 1.39 1.94 19.85
CA ILE A 109 1.37 0.50 20.11
C ILE A 109 2.75 -0.14 19.84
N LEU A 110 3.50 0.36 18.86
CA LEU A 110 4.86 -0.12 18.59
C LEU A 110 5.84 0.30 19.69
N HIS A 111 5.79 1.56 20.12
CA HIS A 111 6.67 2.10 21.16
C HIS A 111 6.43 1.47 22.53
N GLN A 112 5.20 1.05 22.83
CA GLN A 112 4.90 0.27 24.03
C GLN A 112 5.55 -1.13 24.02
N GLN A 113 5.86 -1.68 22.84
CA GLN A 113 6.43 -3.02 22.71
C GLN A 113 7.95 -3.01 22.59
N LYS A 114 8.53 -1.96 22.00
CA LYS A 114 9.95 -1.92 21.65
C LYS A 114 10.43 -0.49 21.43
N GLU A 115 11.64 -0.18 21.93
CA GLU A 115 12.30 1.12 21.73
C GLU A 115 12.57 1.48 20.26
N ARG A 116 12.92 0.46 19.45
CA ARG A 116 13.26 0.63 18.03
C ARG A 116 12.52 -0.40 17.16
N PRO A 117 11.22 -0.21 16.93
CA PRO A 117 10.42 -1.14 16.15
C PRO A 117 10.83 -1.13 14.68
N GLN A 118 10.76 -2.29 14.03
CA GLN A 118 11.03 -2.47 12.61
C GLN A 118 9.70 -2.62 11.87
N VAL A 119 9.42 -1.72 10.94
CA VAL A 119 8.15 -1.66 10.21
C VAL A 119 8.38 -1.86 8.72
N LEU A 120 7.71 -2.84 8.14
CA LEU A 120 7.70 -3.04 6.69
C LEU A 120 6.59 -2.21 6.06
N ILE A 121 6.94 -1.41 5.05
CA ILE A 121 5.97 -0.70 4.21
C ILE A 121 5.92 -1.41 2.86
N ILE A 122 4.75 -1.93 2.51
CA ILE A 122 4.47 -2.60 1.24
C ILE A 122 3.78 -1.59 0.32
N GLY A 123 4.28 -1.44 -0.91
CA GLY A 123 3.75 -0.49 -1.88
C GLY A 123 3.93 0.95 -1.42
N CYS A 124 5.15 1.30 -0.99
CA CYS A 124 5.41 2.61 -0.42
C CYS A 124 5.14 3.76 -1.42
N GLY A 125 5.26 3.50 -2.72
CA GLY A 125 5.06 4.52 -3.75
C GLY A 125 6.11 5.64 -3.69
N ARG A 126 6.01 6.56 -4.65
CA ARG A 126 6.97 7.69 -4.76
C ARG A 126 6.69 8.82 -3.78
N GLU A 127 5.46 8.94 -3.33
CA GLU A 127 5.01 9.95 -2.37
C GLU A 127 4.52 9.23 -1.11
N LYS A 128 4.60 9.90 0.04
CA LYS A 128 4.10 9.35 1.30
C LYS A 128 2.57 9.29 1.23
N GLY A 129 1.99 8.17 1.64
CA GLY A 129 0.54 8.02 1.75
C GLY A 129 -0.06 8.97 2.78
N GLU A 130 -1.34 9.32 2.66
CA GLU A 130 -1.99 10.28 3.54
C GLU A 130 -1.99 9.76 5.00
N GLY A 131 -1.46 10.58 5.91
CA GLY A 131 -1.30 10.29 7.34
C GLY A 131 0.04 9.65 7.69
N LEU A 132 0.62 8.83 6.79
CA LEU A 132 1.87 8.11 7.02
C LEU A 132 3.05 9.09 7.22
N GLN A 133 2.99 10.26 6.59
CA GLN A 133 4.03 11.28 6.72
C GLN A 133 4.28 11.72 8.17
N ASN A 134 3.28 11.60 9.05
CA ASN A 134 3.37 12.07 10.42
C ASN A 134 4.19 11.15 11.33
N ILE A 135 4.36 9.88 10.95
CA ILE A 135 5.16 8.91 11.71
C ILE A 135 6.46 8.53 11.00
N GLN A 136 6.58 8.78 9.70
CA GLN A 136 7.79 8.41 8.95
C GLN A 136 9.03 9.24 9.30
N ASP A 137 8.84 10.40 9.92
CA ASP A 137 9.95 11.23 10.40
C ASP A 137 10.38 10.86 11.83
N ASP A 138 9.70 9.90 12.46
CA ASP A 138 10.09 9.34 13.76
C ASP A 138 11.32 8.43 13.62
N SER A 139 12.48 8.98 13.97
CA SER A 139 13.77 8.28 13.90
C SER A 139 13.89 7.06 14.81
N SER A 140 12.98 6.88 15.77
CA SER A 140 12.97 5.70 16.64
C SER A 140 12.38 4.47 15.93
N ILE A 141 11.52 4.67 14.92
CA ILE A 141 10.98 3.59 14.10
C ILE A 141 11.88 3.37 12.88
N TYR A 142 12.29 2.11 12.64
CA TYR A 142 13.00 1.77 11.42
C TYR A 142 12.05 1.24 10.35
N PHE A 143 11.77 2.09 9.36
CA PHE A 143 10.95 1.73 8.20
C PHE A 143 11.76 1.03 7.10
N VAL A 144 11.16 0.00 6.51
CA VAL A 144 11.68 -0.74 5.38
C VAL A 144 10.70 -0.56 4.22
N ASP A 145 11.02 0.38 3.35
CA ASP A 145 10.16 0.76 2.24
C ASP A 145 10.37 -0.20 1.05
N THR A 146 9.28 -0.86 0.64
CA THR A 146 9.25 -1.81 -0.49
C THR A 146 8.21 -1.40 -1.53
N ASP A 147 8.47 -1.74 -2.79
CA ASP A 147 7.59 -1.44 -3.93
C ASP A 147 7.86 -2.44 -5.06
N ILE A 148 7.06 -2.39 -6.14
CA ILE A 148 7.30 -3.15 -7.38
C ILE A 148 8.14 -2.35 -8.39
N THR A 149 8.40 -1.06 -8.13
CA THR A 149 9.25 -0.19 -8.95
C THR A 149 10.47 0.34 -8.19
N ILE A 150 11.50 0.78 -8.93
CA ILE A 150 12.67 1.46 -8.33
C ILE A 150 12.41 2.97 -8.24
N HIS A 151 12.63 3.52 -7.04
CA HIS A 151 12.66 4.96 -6.77
C HIS A 151 13.51 5.30 -5.52
N ASP A 152 13.57 6.58 -5.18
CA ASP A 152 14.53 7.06 -4.17
C ASP A 152 14.16 6.58 -2.75
N ARG A 153 12.87 6.46 -2.48
CA ARG A 153 12.32 6.07 -1.17
C ARG A 153 12.47 4.58 -0.84
N ASN A 154 12.26 3.67 -1.79
CA ASN A 154 12.32 2.24 -1.48
C ASN A 154 13.76 1.74 -1.38
N CYS A 155 13.98 0.81 -0.45
CA CYS A 155 15.25 0.13 -0.26
C CYS A 155 15.29 -1.25 -0.93
N LEU A 156 14.12 -1.77 -1.30
CA LEU A 156 13.96 -3.10 -1.87
C LEU A 156 12.76 -3.12 -2.82
N VAL A 157 12.91 -3.86 -3.91
CA VAL A 157 11.82 -4.17 -4.85
C VAL A 157 11.40 -5.62 -4.64
N CYS A 158 10.11 -5.84 -4.37
CA CYS A 158 9.54 -7.18 -4.25
C CYS A 158 8.05 -7.20 -4.55
N ASP A 159 7.57 -8.38 -4.91
CA ASP A 159 6.16 -8.69 -5.06
C ASP A 159 5.57 -9.07 -3.69
N ALA A 160 4.48 -8.42 -3.26
CA ALA A 160 3.85 -8.70 -1.98
C ALA A 160 3.28 -10.13 -1.86
N HIS A 161 3.12 -10.85 -2.98
CA HIS A 161 2.75 -12.26 -2.97
C HIS A 161 3.88 -13.18 -2.44
N VAL A 162 5.14 -12.69 -2.42
CA VAL A 162 6.30 -13.35 -1.79
C VAL A 162 7.21 -12.29 -1.19
N ILE A 163 7.05 -12.03 0.11
CA ILE A 163 7.85 -11.04 0.82
C ILE A 163 9.22 -11.66 1.14
N PRO A 164 10.34 -11.14 0.59
CA PRO A 164 11.64 -11.80 0.63
C PRO A 164 12.38 -11.58 1.96
N PHE A 165 11.67 -11.74 3.06
CA PHE A 165 12.19 -11.68 4.42
C PHE A 165 11.88 -12.98 5.15
N ALA A 166 12.70 -13.32 6.14
CA ALA A 166 12.45 -14.42 7.04
C ALA A 166 11.16 -14.22 7.83
N ASP A 167 10.58 -15.32 8.29
CA ASP A 167 9.44 -15.31 9.20
C ASP A 167 9.75 -14.46 10.44
N GLN A 168 8.72 -13.80 10.99
CA GLN A 168 8.82 -13.06 12.25
C GLN A 168 9.96 -12.02 12.25
N THR A 169 10.09 -11.26 11.17
CA THR A 169 11.10 -10.21 11.02
C THR A 169 10.62 -8.86 11.53
N PHE A 170 9.35 -8.51 11.31
CA PHE A 170 8.84 -7.15 11.54
C PHE A 170 7.96 -7.05 12.79
N ASP A 171 8.07 -5.92 13.48
CA ASP A 171 7.23 -5.54 14.62
C ASP A 171 5.90 -4.95 14.12
N GLY A 172 5.91 -4.30 12.95
CA GLY A 172 4.71 -3.79 12.27
C GLY A 172 4.78 -3.92 10.75
N VAL A 173 3.62 -3.92 10.10
CA VAL A 173 3.49 -3.84 8.64
C VAL A 173 2.47 -2.75 8.29
N ILE A 174 2.71 -2.04 7.20
CA ILE A 174 1.81 -1.05 6.61
C ILE A 174 1.59 -1.44 5.14
N ILE A 175 0.33 -1.59 4.74
CA ILE A 175 -0.07 -1.85 3.35
C ILE A 175 -1.26 -0.96 2.97
N GLN A 176 -0.92 0.25 2.52
CA GLN A 176 -1.87 1.33 2.26
C GLN A 176 -2.21 1.40 0.77
N ALA A 177 -3.47 1.23 0.39
CA ALA A 177 -3.94 1.28 -1.00
C ALA A 177 -3.12 0.39 -1.96
N VAL A 178 -2.92 -0.87 -1.58
CA VAL A 178 -2.14 -1.86 -2.37
C VAL A 178 -2.93 -3.12 -2.68
N LEU A 179 -3.78 -3.59 -1.75
CA LEU A 179 -4.44 -4.90 -1.85
C LEU A 179 -5.45 -4.97 -2.99
N GLU A 180 -5.97 -3.84 -3.43
CA GLU A 180 -6.78 -3.69 -4.64
C GLU A 180 -5.98 -3.93 -5.92
N HIS A 181 -4.66 -3.72 -5.88
CA HIS A 181 -3.75 -3.76 -7.02
C HIS A 181 -2.99 -5.09 -7.16
N VAL A 182 -3.26 -6.06 -6.28
CA VAL A 182 -2.66 -7.40 -6.34
C VAL A 182 -3.68 -8.43 -6.82
N VAL A 183 -3.19 -9.44 -7.57
CA VAL A 183 -4.03 -10.49 -8.16
C VAL A 183 -4.61 -11.42 -7.09
N ASN A 184 -3.81 -11.76 -6.06
CA ASN A 184 -4.21 -12.63 -4.97
C ASN A 184 -3.95 -11.96 -3.60
N PRO A 185 -4.88 -11.11 -3.13
CA PRO A 185 -4.73 -10.39 -1.86
C PRO A 185 -4.66 -11.32 -0.65
N PHE A 186 -5.27 -12.52 -0.70
CA PHE A 186 -5.18 -13.51 0.37
C PHE A 186 -3.75 -13.99 0.58
N ARG A 187 -3.05 -14.31 -0.53
CA ARG A 187 -1.64 -14.69 -0.48
C ARG A 187 -0.76 -13.58 0.09
N CYS A 188 -1.01 -12.32 -0.27
CA CYS A 188 -0.29 -11.19 0.30
C CYS A 188 -0.51 -11.08 1.82
N VAL A 189 -1.75 -11.26 2.30
CA VAL A 189 -2.04 -11.19 3.74
C VAL A 189 -1.45 -12.38 4.51
N GLU A 190 -1.36 -13.56 3.91
CA GLU A 190 -0.62 -14.69 4.48
C GLU A 190 0.89 -14.41 4.61
N GLU A 191 1.50 -13.79 3.61
CA GLU A 191 2.91 -13.36 3.68
C GLU A 191 3.12 -12.28 4.74
N ILE A 192 2.22 -11.30 4.86
CA ILE A 192 2.22 -10.30 5.92
C ILE A 192 2.16 -10.98 7.29
N TRP A 193 1.25 -11.93 7.46
CA TRP A 193 1.14 -12.72 8.68
C TRP A 193 2.45 -13.46 8.96
N ARG A 194 3.07 -14.09 7.97
CA ARG A 194 4.34 -14.83 8.12
C ARG A 194 5.49 -13.93 8.59
N VAL A 195 5.68 -12.77 7.98
CA VAL A 195 6.80 -11.87 8.28
C VAL A 195 6.61 -11.06 9.56
N LEU A 196 5.38 -10.91 10.06
CA LEU A 196 5.11 -10.30 11.37
C LEU A 196 5.56 -11.21 12.51
N LYS A 197 6.22 -10.62 13.51
CA LYS A 197 6.51 -11.27 14.80
C LYS A 197 5.22 -11.59 15.55
N LYS A 198 5.31 -12.47 16.56
CA LYS A 198 4.23 -12.63 17.53
C LYS A 198 3.83 -11.27 18.11
N ASN A 199 2.53 -11.02 18.20
CA ASN A 199 1.93 -9.75 18.62
C ASN A 199 2.23 -8.55 17.71
N GLY A 200 2.91 -8.72 16.58
CA GLY A 200 3.12 -7.65 15.61
C GLY A 200 1.80 -7.14 15.03
N ILE A 201 1.80 -5.88 14.60
CA ILE A 201 0.57 -5.20 14.16
C ILE A 201 0.59 -4.84 12.68
N ILE A 202 -0.60 -4.74 12.09
CA ILE A 202 -0.81 -4.38 10.68
C ILE A 202 -1.72 -3.17 10.60
N TYR A 203 -1.35 -2.18 9.79
CA TYR A 203 -2.28 -1.21 9.23
C TYR A 203 -2.49 -1.53 7.74
N SER A 204 -3.75 -1.61 7.34
CA SER A 204 -4.14 -1.76 5.94
C SER A 204 -5.32 -0.84 5.64
N ASP A 205 -5.36 -0.25 4.46
CA ASP A 205 -6.57 0.32 3.88
C ASP A 205 -6.73 -0.09 2.42
N THR A 206 -7.97 -0.03 1.93
CA THR A 206 -8.34 -0.45 0.57
C THR A 206 -9.64 0.23 0.12
N PRO A 207 -9.82 0.50 -1.19
CA PRO A 207 -11.05 1.05 -1.74
C PRO A 207 -12.24 0.09 -1.60
N PHE A 208 -13.40 0.69 -1.35
CA PHE A 208 -14.70 0.04 -1.42
C PHE A 208 -15.51 0.57 -2.61
N MET A 209 -16.18 1.72 -2.49
CA MET A 209 -16.96 2.31 -3.59
C MET A 209 -16.14 3.32 -4.42
N GLN A 210 -14.94 2.94 -4.86
CA GLN A 210 -14.14 3.74 -5.79
C GLN A 210 -14.12 3.12 -7.20
N GLN A 211 -14.17 3.97 -8.22
CA GLN A 211 -14.04 3.53 -9.60
C GLN A 211 -12.62 3.03 -9.90
N VAL A 212 -12.47 2.37 -11.05
CA VAL A 212 -11.17 1.84 -11.51
C VAL A 212 -10.14 2.97 -11.62
N HIS A 213 -9.00 2.78 -10.97
CA HIS A 213 -7.82 3.65 -11.01
C HIS A 213 -6.57 2.78 -11.25
N GLU A 214 -5.43 3.38 -11.60
CA GLU A 214 -4.23 2.62 -12.05
C GLU A 214 -4.46 1.63 -13.22
N GLY A 215 -5.60 1.70 -13.90
CA GLY A 215 -5.89 1.01 -15.15
C GLY A 215 -6.02 -0.50 -14.97
N ARG A 216 -5.17 -1.27 -15.68
CA ARG A 216 -5.22 -2.74 -15.71
C ARG A 216 -4.71 -3.41 -14.43
N TYR A 217 -4.17 -2.63 -13.50
CA TYR A 217 -3.57 -3.11 -12.26
C TYR A 217 -4.52 -2.90 -11.07
N ASP A 218 -5.82 -2.99 -11.30
CA ASP A 218 -6.83 -2.68 -10.29
C ASP A 218 -7.92 -3.75 -10.33
N PHE A 219 -7.82 -4.68 -9.38
CA PHE A 219 -8.43 -6.00 -9.45
C PHE A 219 -9.63 -6.16 -8.51
N THR A 220 -9.55 -5.59 -7.30
CA THR A 220 -10.51 -5.94 -6.23
C THR A 220 -11.01 -4.73 -5.44
N ARG A 221 -12.23 -4.85 -4.91
CA ARG A 221 -12.84 -3.90 -3.97
C ARG A 221 -13.33 -4.66 -2.76
N PHE A 222 -13.09 -4.13 -1.58
CA PHE A 222 -13.52 -4.76 -0.35
C PHE A 222 -14.57 -3.91 0.37
N THR A 223 -15.71 -4.52 0.66
CA THR A 223 -16.60 -4.01 1.72
C THR A 223 -15.84 -4.00 3.04
N HIS A 224 -16.34 -3.27 4.04
CA HIS A 224 -15.75 -3.29 5.39
C HIS A 224 -15.59 -4.72 5.92
N LEU A 225 -16.64 -5.54 5.79
CA LEU A 225 -16.60 -6.93 6.25
C LEU A 225 -15.69 -7.82 5.39
N GLY A 226 -15.62 -7.58 4.07
CA GLY A 226 -14.71 -8.30 3.17
C GLY A 226 -13.24 -8.03 3.49
N HIS A 227 -12.91 -6.77 3.80
CA HIS A 227 -11.57 -6.38 4.26
C HIS A 227 -11.26 -7.02 5.61
N ARG A 228 -12.22 -7.01 6.54
CA ARG A 228 -12.08 -7.70 7.83
C ARG A 228 -11.85 -9.21 7.68
N PHE A 229 -12.55 -9.85 6.74
CA PHE A 229 -12.40 -11.28 6.44
C PHE A 229 -11.02 -11.63 5.89
N LEU A 230 -10.47 -10.76 5.03
CA LEU A 230 -9.11 -10.93 4.52
C LEU A 230 -8.09 -11.05 5.67
N PHE A 231 -8.31 -10.30 6.76
CA PHE A 231 -7.49 -10.32 7.97
C PHE A 231 -8.05 -11.24 9.08
N ARG A 232 -8.74 -12.34 8.77
CA ARG A 232 -9.32 -13.26 9.76
C ARG A 232 -8.33 -13.94 10.73
N LYS A 233 -7.03 -13.91 10.42
CA LYS A 233 -5.89 -14.33 11.28
C LYS A 233 -5.31 -13.19 12.12
N PHE A 234 -6.06 -12.10 12.25
CA PHE A 234 -5.70 -10.95 13.05
C PHE A 234 -6.83 -10.65 14.02
N GLU A 235 -6.46 -10.35 15.26
CA GLU A 235 -7.35 -9.70 16.21
C GLU A 235 -7.57 -8.27 15.75
N GLU A 236 -8.82 -7.80 15.77
CA GLU A 236 -9.12 -6.41 15.41
C GLU A 236 -8.78 -5.50 16.59
N ILE A 237 -7.92 -4.50 16.36
CA ILE A 237 -7.73 -3.39 17.29
C ILE A 237 -8.71 -2.27 16.95
N GLU A 238 -8.86 -1.97 15.66
CA GLU A 238 -9.78 -0.95 15.16
C GLU A 238 -10.03 -1.16 13.65
N SER A 239 -11.25 -0.91 13.17
CA SER A 239 -11.56 -0.91 11.74
C SER A 239 -12.73 0.02 11.44
N GLY A 240 -12.79 0.52 10.22
CA GLY A 240 -13.87 1.41 9.79
C GLY A 240 -13.56 2.06 8.45
N SER A 241 -14.17 3.21 8.18
CA SER A 241 -13.96 3.95 6.93
C SER A 241 -12.96 5.09 7.10
N VAL A 242 -12.05 5.24 6.13
CA VAL A 242 -11.10 6.38 6.02
C VAL A 242 -11.61 7.45 5.06
N LEU A 243 -12.45 7.06 4.09
CA LEU A 243 -13.13 7.94 3.15
C LEU A 243 -14.62 7.59 3.13
N GLY A 244 -15.47 8.59 3.33
CA GLY A 244 -16.91 8.38 3.50
C GLY A 244 -17.73 8.42 2.21
N PRO A 245 -19.08 8.42 2.33
CA PRO A 245 -20.00 8.41 1.20
C PRO A 245 -19.97 9.68 0.35
N GLY A 246 -19.66 10.84 0.93
CA GLY A 246 -19.48 12.09 0.20
C GLY A 246 -18.31 11.99 -0.79
N CYS A 247 -17.18 11.42 -0.36
CA CYS A 247 -16.07 11.08 -1.24
C CYS A 247 -16.48 10.08 -2.32
N ALA A 248 -17.20 9.01 -1.96
CA ALA A 248 -17.65 7.99 -2.91
C ALA A 248 -18.52 8.60 -4.02
N LEU A 249 -19.49 9.44 -3.65
CA LEU A 249 -20.37 10.14 -4.58
C LEU A 249 -19.61 11.10 -5.49
N ALA A 250 -18.67 11.87 -4.93
CA ALA A 250 -17.86 12.82 -5.71
C ALA A 250 -17.01 12.11 -6.78
N TRP A 251 -16.45 10.94 -6.43
CA TRP A 251 -15.72 10.08 -7.36
C TRP A 251 -16.66 9.50 -8.43
N ALA A 252 -17.80 8.94 -8.04
CA ALA A 252 -18.80 8.40 -8.97
C ALA A 252 -19.26 9.46 -9.97
N TYR A 253 -19.57 10.67 -9.51
CA TYR A 253 -19.95 11.79 -10.36
C TYR A 253 -18.85 12.15 -11.37
N ASN A 254 -17.59 12.28 -10.94
CA ASN A 254 -16.46 12.55 -11.83
C ASN A 254 -16.31 11.46 -12.91
N TYR A 255 -16.39 10.18 -12.53
CA TYR A 255 -16.23 9.07 -13.47
C TYR A 255 -17.43 8.90 -14.40
N PHE A 256 -18.64 9.17 -13.91
CA PHE A 256 -19.84 9.24 -14.73
C PHE A 256 -19.67 10.28 -15.83
N LEU A 257 -19.26 11.50 -15.50
CA LEU A 257 -19.00 12.54 -16.52
C LEU A 257 -17.86 12.15 -17.48
N LEU A 258 -16.81 11.48 -16.98
CA LEU A 258 -15.71 11.01 -17.82
C LEU A 258 -16.11 9.93 -18.82
N SER A 259 -17.25 9.26 -18.62
CA SER A 259 -17.74 8.23 -19.56
C SER A 259 -18.22 8.82 -20.89
N PHE A 260 -18.62 10.11 -20.91
CA PHE A 260 -19.08 10.80 -22.11
C PHE A 260 -17.94 11.30 -23.01
N VAL A 261 -16.68 11.23 -22.57
CA VAL A 261 -15.55 11.87 -23.24
C VAL A 261 -14.34 10.95 -23.45
N ARG A 262 -13.80 10.95 -24.68
CA ARG A 262 -12.64 10.12 -25.06
C ARG A 262 -11.32 10.90 -25.15
N SER A 263 -11.33 12.12 -25.67
CA SER A 263 -10.09 12.85 -25.94
C SER A 263 -9.40 13.32 -24.65
N LYS A 264 -8.06 13.36 -24.65
CA LYS A 264 -7.27 13.75 -23.47
C LYS A 264 -7.61 15.17 -22.97
N LEU A 265 -7.86 16.09 -23.89
CA LEU A 265 -8.22 17.47 -23.58
C LEU A 265 -9.60 17.55 -22.90
N SER A 266 -10.63 16.93 -23.49
CA SER A 266 -11.98 16.92 -22.90
C SER A 266 -12.01 16.21 -21.55
N ARG A 267 -11.31 15.08 -21.40
CA ARG A 267 -11.17 14.38 -20.11
C ARG A 267 -10.53 15.26 -19.04
N ASN A 268 -9.51 16.05 -19.38
CA ASN A 268 -8.89 16.98 -18.43
C ASN A 268 -9.87 18.10 -18.03
N PHE A 269 -10.62 18.66 -18.98
CA PHE A 269 -11.65 19.65 -18.70
C PHE A 269 -12.73 19.10 -17.77
N ILE A 270 -13.27 17.91 -18.07
CA ILE A 270 -14.27 17.23 -17.23
C ILE A 270 -13.74 16.97 -15.82
N LYS A 271 -12.48 16.52 -15.67
CA LYS A 271 -11.87 16.36 -14.33
C LYS A 271 -11.85 17.66 -13.54
N ILE A 272 -11.51 18.77 -14.19
CA ILE A 272 -11.49 20.09 -13.53
C ILE A 272 -12.93 20.49 -13.15
N PHE A 273 -13.87 20.39 -14.08
CA PHE A 273 -15.28 20.71 -13.86
C PHE A 273 -15.88 19.89 -12.71
N ALA A 274 -15.67 18.57 -12.71
CA ALA A 274 -16.17 17.68 -11.66
C ALA A 274 -15.55 18.03 -10.30
N ARG A 275 -14.24 18.33 -10.25
CA ARG A 275 -13.59 18.80 -9.02
C ARG A 275 -14.19 20.10 -8.50
N LEU A 276 -14.43 21.09 -9.37
CA LEU A 276 -15.00 22.37 -8.96
C LEU A 276 -16.48 22.29 -8.55
N THR A 277 -17.23 21.31 -9.05
CA THR A 277 -18.66 21.17 -8.76
C THR A 277 -18.98 20.16 -7.65
N ALA A 278 -18.07 19.22 -7.35
CA ALA A 278 -18.29 18.16 -6.36
C ALA A 278 -17.31 18.17 -5.17
N PHE A 279 -16.35 19.10 -5.09
CA PHE A 279 -15.36 19.10 -4.01
C PHE A 279 -15.95 19.21 -2.60
N TRP A 280 -17.13 19.81 -2.46
CA TRP A 280 -17.76 20.07 -1.16
C TRP A 280 -18.45 18.83 -0.60
N LEU A 281 -18.77 17.83 -1.44
CA LEU A 281 -19.46 16.60 -1.00
C LEU A 281 -18.67 15.84 0.07
N LYS A 282 -17.34 15.81 -0.02
CA LYS A 282 -16.49 15.17 1.00
C LYS A 282 -16.67 15.76 2.40
N TYR A 283 -17.17 16.99 2.54
CA TYR A 283 -17.36 17.59 3.87
C TYR A 283 -18.54 16.98 4.64
N PHE A 284 -19.46 16.28 3.96
CA PHE A 284 -20.44 15.46 4.68
C PHE A 284 -19.80 14.28 5.40
N ASP A 285 -18.61 13.83 4.99
CA ASP A 285 -17.94 12.70 5.61
C ASP A 285 -17.61 12.97 7.09
N TYR A 286 -17.43 14.24 7.51
CA TYR A 286 -17.30 14.60 8.93
C TYR A 286 -18.49 14.16 9.79
N PHE A 287 -19.68 14.04 9.21
CA PHE A 287 -20.91 13.65 9.91
C PHE A 287 -21.34 12.21 9.63
N LEU A 288 -20.89 11.65 8.51
CA LEU A 288 -21.42 10.39 7.98
C LEU A 288 -20.46 9.21 8.13
N ILE A 289 -19.15 9.43 8.18
CA ILE A 289 -18.13 8.37 8.02
C ILE A 289 -18.23 7.25 9.06
N ASP A 290 -18.74 7.55 10.26
CA ASP A 290 -18.88 6.58 11.37
C ASP A 290 -20.32 6.05 11.54
N LYS A 291 -21.28 6.52 10.73
CA LYS A 291 -22.65 6.03 10.78
C LYS A 291 -22.74 4.68 10.07
N PRO A 292 -23.63 3.75 10.52
CA PRO A 292 -23.82 2.46 9.85
C PRO A 292 -24.06 2.57 8.33
N GLY A 293 -24.94 3.49 7.90
CA GLY A 293 -25.15 3.75 6.47
C GLY A 293 -23.97 4.40 5.76
N GLY A 294 -23.10 5.10 6.51
CA GLY A 294 -21.84 5.63 5.98
C GLY A 294 -20.81 4.54 5.73
N ILE A 295 -20.75 3.50 6.57
CA ILE A 295 -19.90 2.32 6.38
C ILE A 295 -20.35 1.54 5.12
N ASP A 296 -21.67 1.38 4.94
CA ASP A 296 -22.24 0.72 3.76
C ASP A 296 -22.02 1.47 2.45
N ALA A 297 -21.78 2.78 2.53
CA ALA A 297 -21.58 3.65 1.37
C ALA A 297 -20.15 4.23 1.31
N ALA A 298 -19.22 3.68 2.08
CA ALA A 298 -17.88 4.22 2.21
C ALA A 298 -17.09 4.16 0.90
N SER A 299 -16.23 5.14 0.68
CA SER A 299 -15.30 5.13 -0.44
C SER A 299 -14.11 4.20 -0.19
N ALA A 300 -13.58 4.16 1.03
CA ALA A 300 -12.47 3.28 1.41
C ALA A 300 -12.51 2.94 2.89
N ASN A 301 -12.03 1.74 3.21
CA ASN A 301 -12.02 1.17 4.57
C ASN A 301 -10.59 0.88 5.02
N TYR A 302 -10.39 0.90 6.34
CA TYR A 302 -9.14 0.54 6.99
C TYR A 302 -9.33 -0.58 8.02
N PHE A 303 -8.23 -1.26 8.31
CA PHE A 303 -8.09 -2.27 9.32
C PHE A 303 -6.76 -2.06 10.06
N LEU A 304 -6.83 -1.93 11.38
CA LEU A 304 -5.71 -2.01 12.30
C LEU A 304 -5.88 -3.27 13.14
N GLY A 305 -4.92 -4.17 13.09
CA GLY A 305 -5.02 -5.46 13.76
C GLY A 305 -3.72 -5.99 14.30
N ARG A 306 -3.84 -6.99 15.18
CA ARG A 306 -2.72 -7.69 15.79
C ARG A 306 -2.65 -9.12 15.30
N LYS A 307 -1.46 -9.60 14.95
CA LYS A 307 -1.23 -10.99 14.55
C LYS A 307 -1.70 -11.94 15.66
N THR A 308 -2.50 -12.93 15.29
CA THR A 308 -2.92 -14.01 16.19
C THR A 308 -2.90 -15.36 15.43
N ASP A 309 -2.80 -16.46 16.17
CA ASP A 309 -2.95 -17.80 15.62
C ASP A 309 -4.43 -18.21 15.50
N ARG A 310 -5.34 -17.47 16.16
CA ARG A 310 -6.78 -17.71 16.10
C ARG A 310 -7.35 -17.25 14.76
N ILE A 311 -7.94 -18.18 14.02
CA ILE A 311 -8.75 -17.88 12.84
C ILE A 311 -10.18 -17.60 13.30
N ILE A 312 -10.73 -16.45 12.94
CA ILE A 312 -12.14 -16.13 13.24
C ILE A 312 -13.06 -17.01 12.38
N PRO A 313 -13.99 -17.78 12.99
CA PRO A 313 -14.95 -18.58 12.24
C PRO A 313 -15.95 -17.74 11.46
N ASP A 314 -16.48 -18.27 10.37
CA ASP A 314 -17.40 -17.55 9.47
C ASP A 314 -18.66 -17.04 10.19
N ARG A 315 -19.20 -17.82 11.15
CA ARG A 315 -20.35 -17.40 11.98
C ARG A 315 -20.04 -16.20 12.88
N GLU A 316 -18.79 -16.08 13.35
CA GLU A 316 -18.36 -14.91 14.11
C GLU A 316 -18.04 -13.73 13.19
N MET A 317 -17.57 -14.00 11.97
CA MET A 317 -17.31 -12.96 10.98
C MET A 317 -18.59 -12.17 10.67
N ILE A 318 -19.71 -12.84 10.38
CA ILE A 318 -20.97 -12.15 10.04
C ILE A 318 -21.44 -11.20 11.15
N LYS A 319 -21.19 -11.56 12.42
CA LYS A 319 -21.54 -10.71 13.58
C LYS A 319 -20.73 -9.40 13.65
N GLN A 320 -19.65 -9.28 12.90
CA GLN A 320 -18.83 -8.07 12.82
C GLN A 320 -19.34 -7.05 11.79
N TYR A 321 -20.45 -7.34 11.10
CA TYR A 321 -21.09 -6.35 10.24
C TYR A 321 -21.56 -5.12 11.06
N ARG A 322 -21.15 -3.93 10.62
CA ARG A 322 -21.44 -2.65 11.28
C ARG A 322 -22.35 -1.71 10.48
N GLY A 323 -22.84 -2.18 9.33
CA GLY A 323 -23.68 -1.38 8.45
C GLY A 323 -25.15 -1.33 8.88
N ALA A 324 -25.97 -0.69 8.07
CA ALA A 324 -27.37 -0.41 8.32
C ALA A 324 -28.33 -1.49 7.78
N GLN A 325 -27.87 -2.40 6.91
CA GLN A 325 -28.72 -3.48 6.37
C GLN A 325 -28.89 -4.59 7.41
N LYS A 326 -30.03 -4.62 8.11
CA LYS A 326 -30.35 -5.62 9.14
C LYS A 326 -31.36 -6.65 8.66
#